data_AF-A0A088T3Y4-F1
#
_entry.id   AF-A0A088T3Y4-F1
#
_cell.length_a   1.000
_cell.length_b   1.000
_cell.length_c   1.000
_cell.angle_alpha   90.00
_cell.angle_beta   90.00
_cell.angle_gamma   90.00
#
_symmetry.space_group_name_H-M   'P 1'
#
loop_
_entity.id
_entity.type
_entity.pdbx_description
1 polymer ?
#
loop_
_entity_poly.entity_id
_entity_poly.type
_entity_poly.pdbx_seq_one_letter_code
_entity_poly.pdbx_strand_id
1 'polypeptide(L)' 'MRPIDMILLLVALMLITLVVMQSSKDSAANAFSGEKSELFNNQKQRGYELILNRVTTVVGISFVVLSIVAIAI' A
#
# COMPACT_ATOMS: atom_id res chain seq x y z
N MET A 1 1.51 24.78 -14.88
CA MET A 1 1.79 23.90 -13.73
C MET A 1 1.53 24.69 -12.47
N ARG A 2 0.45 24.33 -11.77
CA ARG A 2 0.13 24.85 -10.44
C ARG A 2 1.13 24.23 -9.45
N PRO A 3 1.43 24.89 -8.33
CA PRO A 3 2.32 24.31 -7.31
C PRO A 3 1.78 22.97 -6.77
N ILE A 4 0.46 22.75 -6.81
CA ILE A 4 -0.16 21.50 -6.39
C ILE A 4 0.21 20.33 -7.32
N ASP A 5 0.39 20.56 -8.62
CA ASP A 5 0.78 19.53 -9.60
C ASP A 5 2.17 18.97 -9.29
N MET A 6 3.10 19.83 -8.87
CA MET A 6 4.47 19.43 -8.51
C MET A 6 4.48 18.61 -7.22
N ILE A 7 3.68 18.99 -6.22
CA ILE A 7 3.53 18.23 -4.97
C ILE A 7 2.91 16.87 -5.26
N LEU A 8 1.87 16.82 -6.09
CA LEU A 8 1.20 15.60 -6.46
C LEU A 8 2.12 14.61 -7.19
N LEU A 9 2.94 15.12 -8.10
CA LEU A 9 3.94 14.32 -8.82
C LEU A 9 4.97 13.71 -7.85
N LEU A 10 5.44 14.49 -6.88
CA LEU A 10 6.38 14.00 -5.87
C LEU A 10 5.74 12.92 -4.97
N VAL A 11 4.51 13.14 -4.52
CA VAL A 11 3.75 12.18 -3.71
C VAL A 11 3.51 10.89 -4.50
N ALA A 12 3.18 10.98 -5.79
CA ALA A 12 2.99 9.83 -6.66
C ALA A 12 4.26 8.97 -6.78
N LEU A 13 5.41 9.61 -7.01
CA LEU A 13 6.71 8.92 -7.07
C LEU A 13 7.02 8.19 -5.76
N MET A 14 6.81 8.86 -4.62
CA MET A 14 6.99 8.26 -3.31
C MET A 14 6.08 7.04 -3.09
N LEU A 15 4.81 7.15 -3.46
CA LEU A 15 3.82 6.07 -3.33
C LEU A 15 4.23 4.86 -4.17
N ILE A 16 4.68 5.05 -5.42
CA ILE A 16 5.17 3.97 -6.28
C ILE A 16 6.33 3.23 -5.59
N THR A 17 7.32 3.97 -5.08
CA THR A 17 8.46 3.33 -4.39
C THR A 17 8.02 2.53 -3.16
N LEU A 18 7.05 3.04 -2.38
CA LEU A 18 6.52 2.34 -1.21
C LEU A 18 5.73 1.07 -1.58
N VAL A 19 4.95 1.10 -2.66
CA VAL A 19 4.17 -0.07 -3.11
C VAL A 19 5.07 -1.16 -3.68
N VAL A 20 6.10 -0.81 -4.46
CA VAL A 20 7.04 -1.79 -5.01
C VAL A 20 7.82 -2.50 -3.89
N MET A 21 8.09 -1.81 -2.78
CA MET A 21 8.73 -2.42 -1.60
C MET A 21 7.82 -3.36 -0.81
N GLN A 22 6.50 -3.34 -1.03
CA GLN A 22 5.60 -4.26 -0.34
C GLN A 22 5.69 -5.67 -0.92
N SER A 23 6.14 -6.60 -0.10
CA SER A 23 6.17 -8.02 -0.40
C SER A 23 4.76 -8.59 -0.54
N SER A 24 4.46 -9.23 -1.69
CA SER A 24 3.25 -10.04 -1.87
C SER A 24 3.43 -11.38 -1.16
N LYS A 25 2.96 -11.43 0.09
CA LYS A 25 3.04 -12.62 0.93
C LYS A 25 1.85 -13.53 0.64
N ASP A 26 1.79 -14.11 -0.55
CA ASP A 26 0.74 -15.07 -0.90
C ASP A 26 1.34 -16.32 -1.55
N SER A 27 1.54 -17.35 -0.73
CA SER A 27 2.04 -18.65 -1.18
C SER A 27 0.84 -19.48 -1.66
N ALA A 28 0.68 -19.60 -2.98
CA ALA A 28 -0.38 -20.41 -3.62
C ALA A 28 -0.48 -21.87 -3.08
N ALA A 29 0.58 -22.39 -2.46
CA ALA A 29 0.61 -23.69 -1.80
C ALA A 29 -0.34 -23.80 -0.58
N ASN A 30 -0.64 -22.70 0.12
CA ASN A 30 -1.52 -22.72 1.29
C ASN A 30 -3.00 -22.91 0.93
N ALA A 31 -3.41 -22.54 -0.30
CA ALA A 31 -4.80 -22.62 -0.78
C ALA A 31 -5.28 -24.05 -1.10
N PHE A 32 -4.37 -24.99 -1.33
CA PHE A 32 -4.70 -26.38 -1.67
C PHE A 32 -4.68 -27.37 -0.48
N SER A 33 -4.32 -26.92 0.73
CA SER A 33 -4.04 -27.81 1.89
C SER A 33 -5.26 -28.19 2.77
N GLY A 34 -6.47 -27.82 2.36
CA GLY A 34 -7.72 -28.54 2.66
C GLY A 34 -8.29 -28.59 4.09
N GLU A 35 -7.51 -28.57 5.18
CA GLU A 35 -8.12 -28.88 6.51
C GLU A 35 -7.50 -28.18 7.73
N LYS A 36 -6.28 -27.60 7.64
CA LYS A 36 -5.57 -27.05 8.82
C LYS A 36 -4.85 -25.71 8.61
N SER A 37 -5.15 -25.01 7.52
CA SER A 37 -4.36 -23.84 7.07
C SER A 37 -4.86 -22.50 7.59
N GLU A 38 -6.16 -22.31 7.85
CA GLU A 38 -6.71 -20.98 8.21
C GLU A 38 -6.12 -20.39 9.50
N LEU A 39 -5.80 -21.23 10.50
CA LEU A 39 -5.20 -20.80 11.76
C LEU A 39 -3.69 -20.47 11.65
N PHE A 40 -3.04 -20.88 10.55
CA PHE A 40 -1.67 -20.49 10.19
C PHE A 40 -1.61 -19.47 9.05
N ASN A 41 -2.72 -19.22 8.35
CA ASN A 41 -2.84 -18.26 7.27
C ASN A 41 -2.95 -16.81 7.79
N ASN A 42 -3.49 -16.64 9.01
CA ASN A 42 -3.45 -15.39 9.75
C ASN A 42 -2.10 -15.18 10.46
N GLN A 43 -0.97 -15.37 9.76
CA GLN A 43 0.29 -14.83 10.24
C GLN A 43 0.18 -13.31 10.25
N LYS A 44 -0.18 -12.77 11.42
CA LYS A 44 -0.22 -11.34 11.73
C LYS A 44 0.99 -10.68 11.07
N GLN A 45 0.75 -9.69 10.22
CA GLN A 45 1.84 -8.86 9.69
C GLN A 45 2.65 -8.34 10.88
N ARG A 46 3.89 -8.79 11.05
CA ARG A 46 4.73 -8.47 12.22
C ARG A 46 5.89 -7.58 11.80
N GLY A 47 6.18 -6.58 12.64
CA GLY A 47 7.33 -5.69 12.47
C GLY A 47 7.19 -4.74 11.29
N TYR A 48 8.15 -4.83 10.36
CA TYR A 48 8.34 -3.89 9.26
C TYR A 48 7.21 -3.91 8.23
N GLU A 49 6.68 -5.09 7.87
CA GLU A 49 5.59 -5.23 6.89
C GLU A 49 4.31 -4.49 7.33
N LEU A 50 3.98 -4.51 8.63
CA LEU A 50 2.79 -3.81 9.15
C LEU A 50 2.93 -2.28 9.06
N ILE A 51 4.13 -1.77 9.36
CA ILE A 51 4.41 -0.33 9.30
C ILE A 51 4.40 0.13 7.85
N LEU A 52 5.07 -0.61 6.95
CA LEU A 52 5.10 -0.29 5.53
C LEU A 52 3.70 -0.28 4.91
N ASN A 53 2.86 -1.26 5.25
CA ASN A 53 1.47 -1.34 4.80
C ASN A 53 0.64 -0.13 5.30
N ARG A 54 0.74 0.21 6.60
CA ARG A 54 0.03 1.38 7.15
C ARG A 54 0.49 2.70 6.55
N VAL A 55 1.80 2.90 6.42
CA VAL A 55 2.36 4.12 5.82
C VAL A 55 1.89 4.24 4.38
N THR A 56 1.96 3.16 3.60
CA THR A 56 1.50 3.19 2.21
C THR A 56 0.00 3.42 2.10
N THR A 57 -0.79 2.89 3.03
CA THR A 57 -2.24 3.16 3.09
C THR A 57 -2.50 4.66 3.33
N VAL A 58 -1.80 5.27 4.29
CA VAL A 58 -1.95 6.71 4.58
C VAL A 58 -1.48 7.59 3.42
N VAL A 59 -0.34 7.25 2.81
CA VAL A 59 0.19 7.95 1.63
C VAL A 59 -0.74 7.77 0.42
N GLY A 60 -1.35 6.60 0.26
CA GLY A 60 -2.34 6.33 -0.77
C GLY A 60 -3.61 7.15 -0.62
N ILE A 61 -4.18 7.20 0.59
CA ILE A 61 -5.37 8.02 0.87
C ILE A 61 -5.07 9.50 0.63
N SER A 62 -3.93 9.99 1.12
CA SER A 62 -3.54 11.39 0.92
C SER A 62 -3.30 11.72 -0.56
N PHE A 63 -2.72 10.81 -1.36
CA PHE A 63 -2.60 10.98 -2.80
C PHE A 63 -3.97 11.12 -3.50
N VAL A 64 -4.95 10.29 -3.14
CA VAL A 64 -6.31 10.36 -3.71
C VAL A 64 -6.98 11.69 -3.34
N VAL A 65 -6.89 12.10 -2.07
CA VAL A 65 -7.45 13.39 -1.61
C VAL A 65 -6.79 14.56 -2.35
N LEU A 66 -5.45 14.58 -2.44
CA LEU A 66 -4.73 15.61 -3.18
C LEU A 66 -5.09 15.63 -4.67
N SER A 67 -5.33 14.47 -5.28
CA SER A 67 -5.76 14.37 -6.68
C SER A 67 -7.13 15.00 -6.90
N ILE A 68 -8.07 14.76 -5.97
CA ILE A 68 -9.41 15.36 -6.03
C ILE A 68 -9.35 16.87 -5.79
N VAL A 69 -8.49 17.33 -4.88
CA VAL A 69 -8.30 18.76 -4.63
C VAL A 69 -7.64 19.45 -5.83
N ALA A 70 -6.67 18.80 -6.48
CA ALA A 70 -5.98 19.33 -7.66
C ALA A 70 -6.93 19.50 -8.86
N ILE A 71 -7.91 18.62 -9.06
CA ILE A 71 -8.89 18.76 -10.15
C ILE A 71 -9.97 19.82 -9.84
N ALA A 72 -10.22 20.10 -8.56
CA ALA A 72 -11.24 21.06 -8.12
C ALA A 72 -10.75 22.53 -8.12
N ILE A 73 -9.45 22.79 -8.30
CA ILE A 73 -8.78 24.11 -8.21
C ILE A 73 -8.17 24.53 -9.54
#